data_AF-A0A1I7LW38-F1
#
_entry.id   AF-A0A1I7LW38-F1
#
_cell.length_a   1.000
_cell.length_b   1.000
_cell.length_c   1.000
_cell.angle_alpha   90.00
_cell.angle_beta   90.00
_cell.angle_gamma   90.00
#
_symmetry.space_group_name_H-M   'P 1'
#
loop_
_entity.id
_entity.type
_entity.pdbx_description
1 polymer ?
#
loop_
_entity_poly.entity_id
_entity_poly.type
_entity_poly.pdbx_seq_one_letter_code
_entity_poly.pdbx_strand_id
1 'polypeptide(L)'
;MCLINGTSIERLPVECITYWHVELDEHDILVTEGLPVESYIDLGSRAWFEAESDNLLENPDFVPTGRNGRCRPVVTEGPLVEAERARLSAWFADTLTAQCAWDEAKRCSWLAV
;
A
#
# COMPACT_ATOMS: atom_id res chain seq x y z
N MET A 1 -6.70 9.91 8.68
CA MET A 1 -6.90 8.53 8.15
C MET A 1 -5.68 7.69 8.54
N CYS A 2 -5.84 6.43 8.96
CA CYS A 2 -4.72 5.55 9.35
C CYS A 2 -4.62 4.39 8.34
N LEU A 3 -3.46 4.18 7.71
CA LEU A 3 -3.23 3.11 6.72
C LEU A 3 -3.01 1.72 7.34
N ILE A 4 -3.18 1.56 8.65
CA ILE A 4 -3.09 0.24 9.30
C ILE A 4 -4.32 -0.57 8.91
N ASN A 5 -4.11 -1.77 8.37
CA ASN A 5 -5.18 -2.69 7.99
C ASN A 5 -5.28 -3.93 8.92
N GLY A 6 -4.59 -3.90 10.07
CA GLY A 6 -4.62 -4.96 11.08
C GLY A 6 -4.00 -6.28 10.64
N THR A 7 -3.36 -6.28 9.47
CA THR A 7 -2.87 -7.48 8.82
C THR A 7 -1.54 -7.16 8.15
N SER A 8 -1.51 -6.71 6.88
CA SER A 8 -0.26 -6.60 6.09
C SER A 8 0.47 -5.27 6.26
N ILE A 9 -0.18 -4.28 6.89
CA ILE A 9 0.39 -2.97 7.17
C ILE A 9 0.39 -2.79 8.68
N GLU A 10 1.59 -2.80 9.25
CA GLU A 10 1.84 -2.62 10.67
C GLU A 10 2.52 -1.29 10.97
N ARG A 11 2.38 -0.83 12.22
CA ARG A 11 3.18 0.28 12.76
C ARG A 11 4.28 -0.30 13.62
N LEU A 12 5.51 -0.03 13.22
CA LEU A 12 6.69 -0.42 13.99
C LEU A 12 7.18 0.75 14.84
N PRO A 13 7.59 0.51 16.10
CA PRO A 13 8.26 1.54 16.88
C PRO A 13 9.64 1.79 16.27
N VAL A 14 9.86 3.01 15.76
CA VAL A 14 11.13 3.44 15.19
C VAL A 14 11.57 4.72 15.90
N GLU A 15 12.78 4.72 16.47
CA GLU A 15 13.29 5.87 17.24
C GLU A 15 13.61 7.07 16.34
N CYS A 16 14.13 6.82 15.13
CA CYS A 16 14.48 7.85 14.16
C CYS A 16 14.32 7.32 12.74
N ILE A 17 13.77 8.16 11.86
CA ILE A 17 13.65 7.91 10.43
C ILE A 17 14.35 9.07 9.71
N THR A 18 15.28 8.75 8.81
CA THR A 18 15.81 9.74 7.87
C THR A 18 14.97 9.72 6.62
N TYR A 19 14.32 10.84 6.31
CA TYR A 19 13.51 11.03 5.11
C TYR A 19 14.24 11.90 4.10
N TRP A 20 14.33 11.45 2.86
CA TRP A 20 14.91 12.19 1.74
C TRP A 20 13.82 12.45 0.70
N HIS A 21 13.64 13.72 0.33
CA HIS A 21 12.87 14.08 -0.85
C HIS A 21 13.86 14.33 -2.00
N VAL A 22 13.82 13.46 -3.01
CA VAL A 22 14.70 13.54 -4.19
C VAL A 22 13.82 13.90 -5.38
N GLU A 23 14.04 15.08 -5.95
CA GLU A 23 13.38 15.54 -7.16
C GLU A 23 14.35 15.41 -8.33
N LEU A 24 13.85 14.90 -9.46
CA LEU A 24 14.57 14.77 -10.72
C LEU A 24 14.01 15.77 -11.73
N ASP A 25 14.83 16.22 -12.67
CA ASP A 25 14.40 17.10 -13.76
C ASP A 25 13.31 16.44 -14.62
N GLU A 26 13.37 15.11 -14.75
CA GLU A 26 12.45 14.28 -15.55
C GLU A 26 12.12 12.96 -14.83
N HIS A 27 11.05 12.28 -15.25
CA HIS A 27 10.72 10.93 -14.79
C HIS A 27 11.81 9.93 -15.22
N ASP A 28 12.35 9.17 -14.27
CA ASP A 28 13.44 8.21 -14.50
C ASP A 28 13.41 7.05 -13.45
N ILE A 29 14.42 6.18 -13.48
CA ILE A 29 14.59 5.05 -12.56
C ILE A 29 15.53 5.42 -11.42
N LEU A 30 15.06 5.20 -10.19
CA LEU A 30 15.89 5.22 -8.99
C LEU A 30 16.35 3.80 -8.64
N VAL A 31 17.56 3.64 -8.12
CA VAL A 31 18.04 2.35 -7.62
C VAL A 31 18.08 2.40 -6.09
N THR A 32 17.24 1.59 -5.45
CA THR A 32 17.13 1.49 -3.98
C THR A 32 17.35 0.05 -3.55
N GLU A 33 18.27 -0.20 -2.63
CA GLU A 33 18.62 -1.56 -2.18
C GLU A 33 18.94 -2.53 -3.34
N GLY A 34 19.57 -2.00 -4.41
CA GLY A 34 19.92 -2.78 -5.60
C GLY A 34 18.76 -3.09 -6.54
N LEU A 35 17.55 -2.58 -6.26
CA LEU A 35 16.36 -2.78 -7.10
C LEU A 35 15.97 -1.48 -7.82
N PRO A 36 15.63 -1.55 -9.13
CA PRO A 36 15.12 -0.41 -9.86
C PRO A 36 13.69 -0.11 -9.42
N VAL A 37 13.42 1.17 -9.16
CA VAL A 37 12.12 1.71 -8.76
C VAL A 37 11.78 2.87 -9.69
N GLU A 38 10.52 2.91 -10.11
CA GLU A 38 9.98 3.99 -10.93
C GLU A 38 9.88 5.28 -10.10
N SER A 39 10.47 6.39 -10.56
CA SER A 39 10.34 7.69 -9.90
C SER A 39 8.92 8.23 -10.03
N TYR A 40 8.63 9.31 -9.30
CA TYR A 40 7.40 10.08 -9.51
C TYR A 40 7.27 10.48 -10.98
N ILE A 41 6.08 10.27 -11.54
CA ILE A 41 5.67 10.73 -12.86
C ILE A 41 4.59 11.79 -12.67
N ASP A 42 4.80 12.99 -13.21
CA ASP A 42 3.81 14.04 -13.13
C ASP A 42 2.63 13.75 -14.07
N LEU A 43 1.58 13.20 -13.48
CA LEU A 43 0.31 12.93 -14.15
C LEU A 43 -0.76 13.98 -13.82
N GLY A 44 -0.34 15.18 -13.41
CA GLY A 44 -1.20 16.29 -13.00
C GLY A 44 -1.46 16.35 -11.49
N SER A 45 -0.76 15.54 -10.70
CA SER A 45 -0.85 15.54 -9.23
C SER A 45 0.20 16.41 -8.55
N ARG A 46 1.10 17.05 -9.30
CA ARG A 46 2.21 17.84 -8.75
C ARG A 46 1.75 18.95 -7.81
N ALA A 47 0.61 19.57 -8.11
CA ALA A 47 -0.01 20.59 -7.26
C ALA A 47 -0.33 20.11 -5.83
N TRP A 48 -0.46 18.80 -5.59
CA TRP A 48 -0.65 18.25 -4.24
C TRP A 48 0.60 18.40 -3.36
N PHE A 49 1.78 18.53 -3.94
CA PHE A 49 3.05 18.62 -3.22
C PHE A 49 3.54 20.07 -3.05
N GLU A 50 2.96 21.01 -3.79
CA GLU A 50 3.43 22.41 -3.84
C GLU A 50 2.66 23.35 -2.90
N ALA A 51 1.47 22.97 -2.38
CA ALA A 51 0.63 23.84 -1.54
C ALA A 51 0.38 23.27 -0.12
N GLU A 52 0.46 24.12 0.91
CA GLU A 52 -0.20 23.88 2.22
C GLU A 52 -1.71 23.77 1.98
N SER A 53 -2.27 22.55 2.03
CA SER A 53 -3.54 22.23 1.38
C SER A 53 -4.80 22.61 2.18
N ASP A 54 -5.71 23.33 1.52
CA ASP A 54 -7.13 23.47 1.92
C ASP A 54 -8.06 23.29 0.68
N ASN A 55 -7.60 22.56 -0.34
CA ASN A 55 -8.29 22.50 -1.63
C ASN A 55 -8.84 21.10 -1.97
N LEU A 56 -10.09 21.10 -2.45
CA LEU A 56 -10.93 19.99 -2.93
C LEU A 56 -10.33 19.09 -4.04
N LEU A 57 -9.06 19.25 -4.39
CA LEU A 57 -8.34 18.54 -5.48
C LEU A 57 -7.67 17.23 -5.02
N GLU A 58 -7.79 16.84 -3.75
CA GLU A 58 -7.15 15.68 -3.13
C GLU A 58 -7.83 14.33 -3.46
N ASN A 59 -8.45 14.17 -4.63
CA ASN A 59 -9.01 12.88 -5.02
C ASN A 59 -7.99 12.08 -5.86
N PRO A 60 -7.41 10.99 -5.29
CA PRO A 60 -6.39 10.17 -5.96
C PRO A 60 -6.91 9.43 -7.21
N ASP A 61 -8.23 9.37 -7.42
CA ASP A 61 -8.85 8.68 -8.56
C ASP A 61 -8.81 9.49 -9.87
N PHE A 62 -8.32 10.74 -9.87
CA PHE A 62 -8.29 11.60 -11.07
C PHE A 62 -7.10 11.36 -12.00
N VAL A 63 -6.20 10.42 -11.71
CA VAL A 63 -5.07 10.09 -12.57
C VAL A 63 -5.51 9.06 -13.63
N PRO A 64 -5.63 9.43 -14.92
CA PRO A 64 -6.05 8.48 -15.95
C PRO A 64 -5.00 7.38 -16.13
N THR A 65 -5.45 6.12 -16.09
CA THR A 65 -4.58 4.92 -16.23
C THR A 65 -3.88 4.82 -17.59
N GLY A 66 -4.37 5.53 -18.61
CA GLY A 66 -3.89 5.45 -19.99
C GLY A 66 -2.84 6.50 -20.41
N ARG A 67 -2.27 7.27 -19.47
CA ARG A 67 -1.27 8.30 -19.80
C ARG A 67 0.12 7.67 -19.98
N ASN A 68 0.73 7.92 -21.14
CA ASN A 68 2.05 7.39 -21.50
C ASN A 68 3.15 7.90 -20.55
N GLY A 69 4.20 7.11 -20.38
CA GLY A 69 5.40 7.48 -19.59
C GLY A 69 5.75 6.49 -18.49
N ARG A 70 4.80 5.65 -18.06
CA ARG A 70 5.12 4.61 -17.07
C ARG A 70 6.12 3.58 -17.61
N CYS A 71 7.03 3.12 -16.75
CA CYS A 71 8.06 2.15 -17.12
C CYS A 71 7.48 0.76 -17.43
N ARG A 72 6.29 0.43 -16.89
CA ARG A 72 5.58 -0.82 -17.17
C ARG A 72 4.09 -0.57 -17.45
N PRO A 73 3.44 -1.45 -18.24
CA PRO A 73 2.01 -1.39 -18.45
C PRO A 73 1.24 -1.49 -17.12
N VAL A 74 0.25 -0.62 -16.95
CA VAL A 74 -0.65 -0.67 -15.81
C VAL A 74 -1.85 -1.51 -16.17
N VAL A 75 -2.13 -2.49 -15.32
CA VAL A 75 -3.31 -3.33 -15.43
C VAL A 75 -4.15 -3.10 -14.19
N THR A 76 -5.36 -2.58 -14.38
CA THR A 76 -6.31 -2.31 -13.28
C THR A 76 -7.43 -3.35 -13.18
N GLU A 77 -7.58 -4.19 -14.21
CA GLU A 77 -8.64 -5.20 -14.34
C GLU A 77 -8.13 -6.44 -15.08
N GLY A 78 -8.92 -7.52 -15.05
CA GLY A 78 -8.64 -8.74 -15.78
C GLY A 78 -7.98 -9.84 -14.95
N PRO A 79 -7.66 -11.00 -15.55
CA PRO A 79 -7.37 -12.23 -14.81
C PRO A 79 -6.20 -12.12 -13.83
N LEU A 80 -5.16 -11.34 -14.17
CA LEU A 80 -4.01 -11.14 -13.29
C LEU A 80 -4.38 -10.32 -12.04
N VAL A 81 -5.18 -9.26 -12.22
CA VAL A 81 -5.62 -8.42 -11.11
C VAL A 81 -6.59 -9.20 -10.22
N GLU A 82 -7.52 -9.94 -10.81
CA GLU A 82 -8.45 -10.79 -10.06
C GLU A 82 -7.74 -11.90 -9.28
N ALA A 83 -6.68 -12.50 -9.85
CA ALA A 83 -5.85 -13.47 -9.15
C ALA A 83 -5.14 -12.86 -7.94
N GLU A 84 -4.55 -11.67 -8.09
CA GLU A 84 -3.92 -10.97 -6.97
C GLU A 84 -4.92 -10.51 -5.90
N ARG A 85 -6.10 -10.05 -6.30
CA ARG A 85 -7.20 -9.74 -5.36
C ARG A 85 -7.60 -10.98 -4.58
N ALA A 86 -7.81 -12.11 -5.24
CA ALA A 86 -8.14 -13.37 -4.58
C ALA A 86 -7.03 -13.82 -3.62
N ARG A 87 -5.75 -13.68 -4.01
CA ARG A 87 -4.60 -13.97 -3.14
C ARG A 87 -4.61 -13.11 -1.87
N LEU A 88 -4.78 -11.80 -2.01
CA LEU A 88 -4.84 -10.88 -0.86
C LEU A 88 -6.07 -11.15 0.02
N SER A 89 -7.23 -11.43 -0.58
CA SER A 89 -8.44 -11.81 0.17
C SER A 89 -8.26 -13.10 0.97
N ALA A 90 -7.65 -14.13 0.38
CA ALA A 90 -7.35 -15.38 1.07
C ALA A 90 -6.40 -15.14 2.26
N TRP A 91 -5.37 -14.30 2.05
CA TRP A 91 -4.44 -13.93 3.10
C TRP A 91 -5.12 -13.15 4.25
N PHE A 92 -6.01 -12.21 3.94
CA PHE A 92 -6.79 -11.50 4.94
C PHE A 92 -7.74 -12.45 5.71
N ALA A 93 -8.39 -13.38 5.02
CA ALA A 93 -9.29 -14.35 5.65
C ALA A 93 -8.53 -15.24 6.64
N ASP A 94 -7.37 -15.77 6.25
CA ASP A 94 -6.52 -16.61 7.12
C ASP A 94 -6.04 -15.83 8.36
N THR A 95 -5.54 -14.61 8.14
CA THR A 95 -5.08 -13.74 9.23
C THR A 95 -6.21 -13.41 10.21
N LEU A 96 -7.40 -13.07 9.70
CA LEU A 96 -8.56 -12.78 10.53
C LEU A 96 -9.04 -14.02 11.28
N THR A 97 -9.08 -15.19 10.65
CA THR A 97 -9.43 -16.46 11.30
C THR A 97 -8.47 -16.75 12.46
N ALA A 98 -7.16 -16.58 12.26
CA ALA A 98 -6.17 -16.75 13.33
C ALA A 98 -6.38 -15.75 14.48
N GLN A 99 -6.69 -14.49 14.18
CA GLN A 99 -6.98 -13.46 15.21
C GLN A 99 -8.28 -13.72 15.96
N CYS A 100 -9.30 -14.26 15.29
CA CYS A 100 -10.59 -14.61 15.88
C CYS A 100 -10.62 -15.99 16.53
N ALA A 101 -9.55 -16.79 16.43
CA ALA A 101 -9.45 -18.07 17.10
C ALA A 101 -9.46 -17.84 18.62
N TRP A 102 -10.61 -18.09 19.24
CA TRP A 102 -10.73 -18.04 20.69
C TRP A 102 -9.93 -19.19 21.29
N ASP A 103 -9.05 -18.86 22.23
CA ASP A 103 -8.24 -19.82 23.01
C ASP A 103 -9.15 -20.57 24.03
N GLU A 104 -10.25 -21.18 23.57
CA GLU A 104 -11.20 -21.92 24.42
C GLU A 104 -10.51 -23.06 25.17
N ALA A 105 -9.50 -23.67 24.54
CA ALA A 105 -8.64 -24.69 25.16
C ALA A 105 -7.84 -24.16 26.36
N LYS A 106 -7.56 -22.85 26.44
CA LYS A 106 -6.90 -22.23 27.62
C LYS A 106 -7.89 -21.66 28.63
N ARG A 107 -9.15 -21.41 28.24
CA ARG A 107 -10.19 -20.84 29.13
C ARG A 107 -11.04 -21.88 29.85
N CYS A 108 -11.11 -23.11 29.35
CA CYS A 108 -11.91 -24.17 29.94
C CYS A 108 -11.05 -25.27 30.57
N SER A 109 -10.26 -24.92 31.60
CA SER A 109 -9.56 -25.89 32.45
C SER A 109 -10.50 -26.85 33.20
N TRP A 110 -11.81 -26.57 33.19
CA TRP A 110 -12.87 -27.35 33.83
C TRP A 110 -13.57 -28.36 32.89
N LEU A 111 -13.18 -28.43 31.60
CA LEU A 111 -13.66 -29.47 30.66
C LEU A 111 -12.75 -30.70 30.59
N ALA A 112 -11.62 -30.69 31.28
CA ALA A 112 -10.79 -31.88 31.48
C ALA A 112 -11.23 -32.60 32.76
N VAL A 113 -12.26 -33.44 32.66
CA VAL A 113 -12.63 -34.44 33.66
C VAL A 113 -12.34 -35.82 33.09
#